data_AF-A0A9Q9AMI6-F1
#
_entry.id   AF-A0A9Q9AMI6-F1
#
_cell.length_a   1.000
_cell.length_b   1.000
_cell.length_c   1.000
_cell.angle_alpha   90.00
_cell.angle_beta   90.00
_cell.angle_gamma   90.00
#
_symmetry.space_group_name_H-M   'P 1'
#
loop_
_entity.id
_entity.type
_entity.pdbx_description
1 polymer ?
#
loop_
_entity_poly.entity_id
_entity_poly.type
_entity_poly.pdbx_seq_one_letter_code
_entity_poly.pdbx_strand_id
1 'polypeptide(L)'
;MTIEKLNDLIMRHVSDGVPLQRMAEELGTSWRFVHEYYLRLCPDKPRVNLNPSKPLTAPEKRLVLKHYAHGVPLTNVAEELGCSLGSLRYRIRTEHALKHLTRPVRPFTPSEDEKLESCCEQGRSYGQIATILGRLPSSVYKRQQLLCRAQSPKTSTTRRFWTNEETDTALHLHDASHFCAYIATHLKRDDHTVRNNLAKAFRRLGRSLNELFAEQKSGRRLKLVGAVKLNDEK
;
A
#
# COMPACT_ATOMS: atom_id res chain seq x y z
N MET A 1 22.00 3.80 30.41
CA MET A 1 22.81 2.76 29.75
C MET A 1 23.84 3.45 28.85
N THR A 2 25.12 3.15 28.99
CA THR A 2 26.17 3.73 28.13
C THR A 2 26.20 3.04 26.77
N ILE A 3 26.71 3.72 25.74
CA ILE A 3 26.85 3.19 24.38
C ILE A 3 27.70 1.90 24.37
N GLU A 4 28.76 1.84 25.18
CA GLU A 4 29.61 0.66 25.32
C GLU A 4 28.86 -0.54 25.91
N LYS A 5 28.03 -0.32 26.94
CA LYS A 5 27.19 -1.38 27.53
C LYS A 5 26.12 -1.88 26.56
N LEU A 6 25.60 -1.00 25.69
CA LEU A 6 24.66 -1.37 24.64
C LEU A 6 25.34 -2.23 23.55
N ASN A 7 26.56 -1.87 23.15
CA ASN A 7 27.36 -2.64 22.18
C ASN A 7 27.64 -4.05 22.71
N ASP A 8 28.16 -4.15 23.93
CA ASP A 8 28.52 -5.43 24.54
C ASP A 8 27.30 -6.34 24.70
N LEU A 9 26.16 -5.79 25.09
CA LEU A 9 24.92 -6.54 25.28
C LEU A 9 24.41 -7.07 23.93
N ILE A 10 24.32 -6.22 22.91
CA ILE A 10 23.89 -6.63 21.57
C ILE A 10 24.83 -7.69 20.99
N MET A 11 26.15 -7.53 21.12
CA MET A 11 27.12 -8.47 20.59
C MET A 11 27.10 -9.83 21.31
N ARG A 12 26.93 -9.85 22.64
CA ARG A 12 26.75 -11.10 23.41
C ARG A 12 25.49 -11.84 22.98
N HIS A 13 24.34 -11.17 22.95
CA HIS A 13 23.09 -11.80 22.57
C HIS A 13 23.09 -12.34 21.13
N VAL A 14 23.80 -11.68 20.22
CA VAL A 14 24.00 -12.17 18.85
C VAL A 14 24.86 -13.44 18.83
N SER A 15 25.91 -13.49 19.65
CA SER A 15 26.73 -14.70 19.81
C SER A 15 25.92 -15.86 20.40
N ASP A 16 25.00 -15.54 21.32
CA ASP A 16 24.15 -16.50 22.02
C ASP A 16 22.89 -16.89 21.21
N GLY A 17 22.73 -16.37 19.99
CA GLY A 17 21.60 -16.68 19.11
C GLY A 17 20.24 -16.18 19.63
N VAL A 18 20.24 -15.20 20.54
CA VAL A 18 19.02 -14.65 21.12
C VAL A 18 18.25 -13.86 20.05
N PRO A 19 16.92 -14.01 19.93
CA PRO A 19 16.15 -13.22 18.98
C PRO A 19 16.17 -11.72 19.31
N LEU A 20 16.32 -10.86 18.29
CA LEU A 20 16.37 -9.40 18.44
C LEU A 20 15.16 -8.80 19.19
N GLN A 21 14.01 -9.45 19.12
CA GLN A 21 12.80 -9.05 19.84
C GLN A 21 12.97 -9.16 21.36
N ARG A 22 13.63 -10.24 21.84
CA ARG A 22 13.91 -10.44 23.26
C ARG A 22 14.94 -9.44 23.77
N MET A 23 15.93 -9.10 22.94
CA MET A 23 16.89 -8.02 23.25
C MET A 23 16.18 -6.66 23.38
N ALA A 24 15.18 -6.41 22.54
CA ALA A 24 14.43 -5.16 22.56
C ALA A 24 13.59 -5.01 23.84
N GLU A 25 13.00 -6.11 24.31
CA GLU A 25 12.27 -6.17 25.58
C GLU A 25 13.21 -5.90 26.77
N GLU A 26 14.38 -6.53 26.79
CA GLU A 26 15.41 -6.33 27.83
C GLU A 26 15.96 -4.90 27.85
N LEU A 27 16.09 -4.29 26.68
CA LEU A 27 16.55 -2.92 26.50
C LEU A 27 15.45 -1.86 26.66
N GLY A 28 14.19 -2.27 26.84
CA GLY A 28 13.04 -1.36 26.89
C GLY A 28 12.89 -0.50 25.63
N THR A 29 13.23 -1.04 24.46
CA THR A 29 13.25 -0.30 23.18
C THR A 29 12.50 -1.06 22.08
N SER A 30 12.41 -0.46 20.89
CA SER A 30 11.82 -1.12 19.73
C SER A 30 12.81 -2.10 19.09
N TRP A 31 12.31 -3.25 18.65
CA TRP A 31 13.11 -4.23 17.88
C TRP A 31 13.76 -3.61 16.64
N ARG A 32 13.10 -2.62 16.02
CA ARG A 32 13.61 -1.88 14.86
C ARG A 32 14.86 -1.08 15.22
N PHE A 33 14.89 -0.45 16.39
CA PHE A 33 16.07 0.26 16.87
C PHE A 33 17.25 -0.69 17.09
N VAL A 34 17.02 -1.82 17.76
CA VAL A 34 18.06 -2.85 17.99
C VAL A 34 18.59 -3.39 16.66
N HIS A 35 17.72 -3.67 15.70
CA HIS A 35 18.10 -4.14 14.37
C HIS A 35 18.95 -3.13 13.58
N GLU A 36 18.56 -1.86 13.53
CA GLU A 36 19.33 -0.81 12.84
C GLU A 36 20.69 -0.57 13.52
N TYR A 37 20.72 -0.64 14.86
CA TYR A 37 21.94 -0.49 15.63
C TYR A 37 22.89 -1.67 15.43
N TYR A 38 22.36 -2.88 15.43
CA TYR A 38 23.09 -4.10 15.10
C TYR A 38 23.72 -4.06 13.70
N LEU A 39 22.98 -3.57 12.69
CA LEU A 39 23.49 -3.42 11.32
C LEU A 39 24.62 -2.38 11.22
N ARG A 40 24.68 -1.39 12.13
CA ARG A 40 25.85 -0.49 12.25
C ARG A 40 27.07 -1.18 12.85
N LEU A 41 26.87 -2.05 13.85
CA LEU A 41 27.95 -2.77 14.51
C LEU A 41 28.52 -3.90 13.66
N CYS A 42 27.72 -4.48 12.77
CA CYS A 42 28.09 -5.58 11.90
C CYS A 42 27.85 -5.20 10.42
N PRO A 43 28.67 -4.30 9.84
CA PRO A 43 28.48 -3.81 8.46
C PRO A 43 28.66 -4.92 7.41
N ASP A 44 29.40 -5.97 7.74
CA ASP A 44 29.66 -7.12 6.86
C ASP A 44 28.54 -8.16 6.87
N LYS A 45 27.59 -8.05 7.82
CA LYS A 45 26.41 -8.91 7.78
C LYS A 45 25.48 -8.42 6.68
N PRO A 46 25.02 -9.31 5.78
CA PRO A 46 24.15 -8.91 4.70
C PRO A 46 22.93 -8.24 5.30
N ARG A 47 22.73 -6.95 4.99
CA ARG A 47 21.49 -6.25 5.33
C ARG A 47 20.35 -7.16 4.91
N VAL A 48 19.51 -7.58 5.87
CA VAL A 48 18.25 -8.28 5.61
C VAL A 48 17.63 -7.54 4.45
N ASN A 49 17.53 -8.19 3.29
CA ASN A 49 17.30 -7.48 2.04
C ASN A 49 15.82 -7.06 2.02
N LEU A 50 15.55 -5.90 2.64
CA LEU A 50 14.22 -5.31 2.82
C LEU A 50 13.66 -4.76 1.51
N ASN A 51 14.29 -5.00 0.36
CA ASN A 51 13.78 -4.59 -0.92
C ASN A 51 12.92 -5.73 -1.52
N PRO A 52 11.58 -5.73 -1.33
CA PRO A 52 10.69 -6.73 -1.91
C PRO A 52 10.68 -6.71 -3.43
N SER A 53 11.29 -5.69 -4.06
CA SER A 53 11.33 -5.49 -5.50
C SER A 53 12.42 -6.30 -6.20
N LYS A 54 13.38 -6.89 -5.46
CA LYS A 54 14.43 -7.70 -6.10
C LYS A 54 13.88 -9.09 -6.47
N PRO A 55 13.95 -9.52 -7.74
CA PRO A 55 13.50 -10.84 -8.14
C PRO A 55 14.28 -11.94 -7.42
N LEU A 56 13.71 -13.15 -7.35
CA LEU A 56 14.43 -14.31 -6.83
C LEU A 56 15.54 -14.68 -7.82
N THR A 57 16.75 -14.92 -7.33
CA THR A 57 17.84 -15.47 -8.12
C THR A 57 17.61 -16.96 -8.37
N ALA A 58 18.21 -17.54 -9.42
CA ALA A 58 18.08 -18.96 -9.73
C ALA A 58 18.35 -19.91 -8.53
N PRO A 59 19.41 -19.71 -7.70
CA PRO A 59 19.62 -20.55 -6.52
C PRO A 59 18.52 -20.37 -5.46
N GLU A 60 18.07 -19.15 -5.18
CA GLU A 60 16.96 -18.91 -4.24
C GLU A 60 15.67 -19.58 -4.72
N LYS A 61 15.38 -19.56 -6.04
CA LYS A 61 14.21 -20.26 -6.61
C LYS A 61 14.30 -21.77 -6.40
N ARG A 62 15.47 -22.38 -6.62
CA ARG A 62 15.70 -23.82 -6.38
C ARG A 62 15.50 -24.18 -4.92
N LEU A 63 15.98 -23.34 -4.01
CA LEU A 63 15.78 -23.51 -2.57
C LEU A 63 14.29 -23.47 -2.23
N VAL A 64 13.56 -22.43 -2.65
CA VAL A 64 12.10 -22.32 -2.43
C VAL A 64 11.35 -23.55 -2.96
N LEU A 65 11.68 -24.02 -4.17
CA LEU A 65 11.06 -25.21 -4.76
C LEU A 65 11.37 -26.49 -3.97
N LYS A 66 12.63 -26.68 -3.57
CA LYS A 66 13.06 -27.81 -2.74
C LYS A 66 12.29 -27.85 -1.43
N HIS A 67 12.23 -26.74 -0.70
CA HIS A 67 11.53 -26.66 0.57
C HIS A 67 10.03 -26.87 0.42
N TYR A 68 9.42 -26.32 -0.63
CA TYR A 68 8.02 -26.54 -0.93
C TYR A 68 7.70 -28.01 -1.20
N ALA A 69 8.53 -28.71 -1.97
CA ALA A 69 8.35 -30.14 -2.25
C ALA A 69 8.39 -31.01 -0.98
N HIS A 70 9.11 -30.57 0.05
CA HIS A 70 9.22 -31.24 1.34
C HIS A 70 8.21 -30.72 2.38
N GLY A 71 7.25 -29.88 1.98
CA GLY A 71 6.22 -29.34 2.88
C GLY A 71 6.76 -28.39 3.96
N VAL A 72 7.97 -27.86 3.78
CA VAL A 72 8.58 -26.96 4.77
C VAL A 72 7.81 -25.63 4.79
N PRO A 73 7.45 -25.11 5.98
CA PRO A 73 6.79 -23.81 6.09
C PRO A 73 7.62 -22.68 5.46
N LEU A 74 6.94 -21.79 4.72
CA LEU A 74 7.60 -20.64 4.07
C LEU A 74 8.25 -19.65 5.05
N THR A 75 7.90 -19.71 6.35
CA THR A 75 8.58 -18.95 7.41
C THR A 75 10.05 -19.34 7.50
N ASN A 76 10.33 -20.65 7.54
CA ASN A 76 11.68 -21.19 7.68
C ASN A 76 12.49 -20.91 6.40
N VAL A 77 11.84 -20.99 5.24
CA VAL A 77 12.45 -20.61 3.96
C VAL A 77 12.80 -19.13 3.93
N ALA A 78 11.95 -18.26 4.50
CA ALA A 78 12.22 -16.82 4.55
C ALA A 78 13.41 -16.50 5.47
N GLU A 79 13.51 -17.19 6.61
CA GLU A 79 14.64 -17.10 7.53
C GLU A 79 15.95 -17.54 6.86
N GLU A 80 15.95 -18.68 6.17
CA GLU A 80 17.11 -19.20 5.45
C GLU A 80 17.56 -18.26 4.30
N LEU A 81 16.60 -17.57 3.68
CA LEU A 81 16.87 -16.56 2.65
C LEU A 81 17.23 -15.18 3.22
N GLY A 82 17.20 -14.99 4.54
CA GLY A 82 17.47 -13.70 5.18
C GLY A 82 16.49 -12.61 4.75
N CYS A 83 15.21 -12.95 4.58
CA CYS A 83 14.16 -12.02 4.17
C CYS A 83 12.88 -12.17 5.00
N SER A 84 11.99 -11.18 4.96
CA SER A 84 10.71 -11.30 5.66
C SER A 84 9.76 -12.25 4.92
N LEU A 85 8.89 -12.94 5.66
CA LEU A 85 7.83 -13.78 5.07
C LEU A 85 6.97 -13.01 4.07
N GLY A 86 6.67 -11.74 4.36
CA GLY A 86 5.92 -10.85 3.46
C GLY A 86 6.67 -10.59 2.15
N SER A 87 7.98 -10.35 2.22
CA SER A 87 8.84 -10.18 1.05
C SER A 87 8.92 -11.45 0.22
N LEU A 88 9.14 -12.62 0.85
CA LEU A 88 9.16 -13.91 0.16
C LEU A 88 7.82 -14.19 -0.55
N ARG A 89 6.68 -13.99 0.12
CA ARG A 89 5.35 -14.16 -0.48
C ARG A 89 5.11 -13.20 -1.65
N TYR A 90 5.58 -11.95 -1.53
CA TYR A 90 5.50 -10.99 -2.63
C TYR A 90 6.29 -11.48 -3.84
N ARG A 91 7.57 -11.86 -3.64
CA ARG A 91 8.47 -12.35 -4.68
C ARG A 91 7.91 -13.62 -5.36
N ILE A 92 7.45 -14.60 -4.59
CA ILE A 92 6.81 -15.83 -5.12
C ILE A 92 5.60 -15.49 -6.00
N ARG A 93 4.73 -14.58 -5.55
CA ARG A 93 3.51 -14.20 -6.30
C ARG A 93 3.83 -13.45 -7.61
N THR A 94 4.88 -12.64 -7.63
CA THR A 94 5.30 -11.89 -8.84
C THR A 94 6.13 -12.73 -9.81
N GLU A 95 6.74 -13.82 -9.34
CA GLU A 95 7.58 -14.71 -10.14
C GLU A 95 6.73 -15.76 -10.87
N HIS A 96 6.66 -15.66 -12.19
CA HIS A 96 5.85 -16.57 -13.01
C HIS A 96 6.19 -18.05 -12.80
N ALA A 97 7.49 -18.36 -12.68
CA ALA A 97 7.98 -19.72 -12.45
C ALA A 97 7.52 -20.33 -11.11
N LEU A 98 7.19 -19.50 -10.11
CA LEU A 98 6.79 -19.94 -8.77
C LEU A 98 5.29 -19.69 -8.51
N LYS A 99 4.55 -19.22 -9.51
CA LYS A 99 3.11 -18.91 -9.39
C LYS A 99 2.28 -20.14 -9.01
N HIS A 100 2.70 -21.34 -9.41
CA HIS A 100 2.06 -22.60 -9.03
C HIS A 100 2.22 -22.95 -7.53
N LEU A 101 3.20 -22.36 -6.84
CA LEU A 101 3.40 -22.49 -5.39
C LEU A 101 2.41 -21.61 -4.60
N THR A 102 1.84 -20.59 -5.24
CA THR A 102 0.66 -19.93 -4.71
C THR A 102 -0.52 -20.83 -5.00
N ARG A 103 -1.32 -21.18 -3.98
CA ARG A 103 -2.53 -22.00 -4.15
C ARG A 103 -3.28 -21.52 -5.39
N PRO A 104 -3.55 -22.39 -6.39
CA PRO A 104 -4.34 -21.98 -7.53
C PRO A 104 -5.67 -21.46 -7.01
N VAL A 105 -5.97 -20.19 -7.32
CA VAL A 105 -7.24 -19.58 -6.97
C VAL A 105 -8.28 -20.27 -7.85
N ARG A 106 -8.82 -21.40 -7.38
CA ARG A 106 -9.98 -22.03 -8.04
C ARG A 106 -11.07 -20.95 -8.13
N PRO A 107 -11.68 -20.72 -9.31
CA PRO A 107 -12.77 -19.76 -9.43
C PRO A 107 -13.89 -20.10 -8.44
N PHE A 108 -14.64 -19.09 -8.00
CA PHE A 108 -15.88 -19.33 -7.27
C PHE A 108 -16.91 -19.90 -8.24
N THR A 109 -17.56 -20.99 -7.83
CA THR A 109 -18.70 -21.56 -8.54
C THR A 109 -19.98 -20.82 -8.14
N PRO A 110 -21.02 -20.82 -8.98
CA PRO A 110 -22.31 -20.23 -8.62
C PRO A 110 -22.87 -20.76 -7.28
N SER A 111 -22.73 -22.07 -7.04
CA SER A 111 -23.14 -22.69 -5.76
C SER A 111 -22.35 -22.20 -4.54
N GLU A 112 -21.10 -21.78 -4.72
CA GLU A 112 -20.30 -21.18 -3.65
C GLU A 112 -20.73 -19.73 -3.40
N ASP A 113 -21.16 -19.00 -4.43
CA ASP A 113 -21.69 -17.64 -4.29
C ASP A 113 -23.04 -17.65 -3.56
N GLU A 114 -23.96 -18.55 -3.94
CA GLU A 114 -25.25 -18.72 -3.24
C GLU A 114 -25.07 -19.05 -1.75
N LYS A 115 -24.15 -19.98 -1.45
CA LYS A 115 -23.82 -20.33 -0.05
C LYS A 115 -23.19 -19.16 0.68
N LEU A 116 -22.35 -18.38 0.00
CA LEU A 116 -21.69 -17.21 0.58
C LEU A 116 -22.71 -16.11 0.91
N GLU A 117 -23.64 -15.82 0.00
CA GLU A 117 -24.74 -14.87 0.22
C GLU A 117 -25.64 -15.32 1.37
N SER A 118 -26.10 -16.58 1.36
CA SER A 118 -26.92 -17.14 2.43
C SER A 118 -26.24 -17.08 3.79
N CYS A 119 -24.93 -17.38 3.86
CA CYS A 119 -24.19 -17.27 5.11
C CYS A 119 -24.01 -15.82 5.59
N CYS A 120 -23.87 -14.87 4.65
CA CYS A 120 -23.80 -13.45 4.97
C CYS A 120 -25.14 -12.92 5.50
N GLU A 121 -26.27 -13.34 4.92
CA GLU A 121 -27.62 -13.03 5.41
C GLU A 121 -27.86 -13.57 6.83
N GLN A 122 -27.30 -14.75 7.13
CA GLN A 122 -27.30 -15.34 8.48
C GLN A 122 -26.33 -14.65 9.46
N GLY A 123 -25.61 -13.60 9.06
CA GLY A 123 -24.68 -12.88 9.92
C GLY A 123 -23.40 -13.63 10.28
N ARG A 124 -23.04 -14.70 9.54
CA ARG A 124 -21.81 -15.46 9.81
C ARG A 124 -20.57 -14.62 9.50
N SER A 125 -19.52 -14.78 10.31
CA SER A 125 -18.24 -14.15 10.06
C SER A 125 -17.52 -14.76 8.85
N TYR A 126 -16.70 -13.98 8.15
CA TYR A 126 -15.93 -14.48 6.99
C TYR A 126 -15.02 -15.67 7.32
N GLY A 127 -14.58 -15.83 8.58
CA GLY A 127 -13.84 -17.00 9.04
C GLY A 127 -14.69 -18.28 9.03
N GLN A 128 -15.94 -18.18 9.50
CA GLN A 128 -16.90 -19.29 9.49
C GLN A 128 -17.29 -19.65 8.06
N ILE A 129 -17.58 -18.66 7.22
CA ILE A 129 -17.92 -18.86 5.80
C ILE A 129 -16.75 -19.52 5.05
N ALA A 130 -15.52 -19.05 5.30
CA ALA A 130 -14.32 -19.64 4.73
C ALA A 130 -14.14 -21.11 5.10
N THR A 131 -14.45 -21.48 6.34
CA THR A 131 -14.41 -22.88 6.79
C THR A 131 -15.44 -23.73 6.05
N ILE A 132 -16.68 -23.23 5.91
CA ILE A 132 -17.77 -23.91 5.18
C ILE A 132 -17.42 -24.13 3.70
N LEU A 133 -16.80 -23.13 3.07
CA LEU A 133 -16.45 -23.17 1.64
C LEU A 133 -15.08 -23.82 1.36
N GLY A 134 -14.30 -24.17 2.39
CA GLY A 134 -12.93 -24.65 2.22
C GLY A 134 -11.98 -23.61 1.60
N ARG A 135 -12.21 -22.33 1.87
CA ARG A 135 -11.48 -21.20 1.28
C ARG A 135 -10.77 -20.35 2.33
N LEU A 136 -10.02 -19.35 1.88
CA LEU A 136 -9.39 -18.36 2.77
C LEU A 136 -10.40 -17.25 3.11
N PRO A 137 -10.44 -16.75 4.36
CA PRO A 137 -11.32 -15.63 4.74
C PRO A 137 -11.14 -14.39 3.87
N SER A 138 -9.90 -14.05 3.50
CA SER A 138 -9.60 -12.94 2.61
C SER A 138 -10.13 -13.15 1.18
N SER A 139 -10.24 -14.40 0.72
CA SER A 139 -10.82 -14.74 -0.58
C SER A 139 -12.34 -14.59 -0.55
N VAL A 140 -12.99 -15.02 0.52
CA VAL A 140 -14.44 -14.88 0.74
C VAL A 140 -14.82 -13.40 0.83
N TYR A 141 -14.10 -12.61 1.63
CA TYR A 141 -14.32 -11.17 1.74
C TYR A 141 -14.25 -10.47 0.39
N LYS A 142 -13.19 -10.75 -0.40
CA LYS A 142 -13.04 -10.16 -1.74
C LYS A 142 -14.16 -10.59 -2.68
N ARG A 143 -14.60 -11.86 -2.62
CA ARG A 143 -15.71 -12.34 -3.44
C ARG A 143 -17.01 -11.63 -3.08
N GLN A 144 -17.31 -11.49 -1.79
CA GLN A 144 -18.50 -10.77 -1.34
C GLN A 144 -18.51 -9.33 -1.83
N GLN A 145 -17.38 -8.62 -1.75
CA GLN A 145 -17.29 -7.26 -2.32
C GLN A 145 -17.59 -7.22 -3.81
N LEU A 146 -17.18 -8.24 -4.58
CA LEU A 146 -17.46 -8.31 -6.01
C LEU A 146 -18.95 -8.57 -6.27
N LEU A 147 -19.59 -9.45 -5.51
CA LEU A 147 -21.03 -9.73 -5.60
C LEU A 147 -21.84 -8.48 -5.24
N CYS A 148 -21.53 -7.82 -4.12
CA CYS A 148 -22.17 -6.56 -3.74
C CYS A 148 -22.01 -5.46 -4.80
N ARG A 149 -20.83 -5.36 -5.45
CA ARG A 149 -20.59 -4.40 -6.54
C ARG A 149 -21.34 -4.75 -7.82
N ALA A 150 -21.51 -6.04 -8.10
CA ALA A 150 -22.28 -6.50 -9.26
C ALA A 150 -23.79 -6.27 -9.06
N GLN A 151 -24.28 -6.39 -7.83
CA GLN A 151 -25.67 -6.15 -7.44
C GLN A 151 -26.00 -4.68 -7.23
N SER A 152 -25.02 -3.86 -6.86
CA SER A 152 -25.19 -2.41 -6.79
C SER A 152 -25.63 -1.91 -8.16
N PRO A 153 -26.65 -1.02 -8.25
CA PRO A 153 -26.97 -0.37 -9.50
C PRO A 153 -25.67 0.18 -10.05
N LYS A 154 -25.34 -0.17 -11.29
CA LYS A 154 -24.24 0.48 -12.00
C LYS A 154 -24.66 1.95 -12.07
N THR A 155 -24.24 2.75 -11.08
CA THR A 155 -24.27 4.19 -11.22
C THR A 155 -23.52 4.41 -12.51
N SER A 156 -24.23 4.93 -13.49
CA SER A 156 -23.72 5.18 -14.82
C SER A 156 -22.52 6.10 -14.67
N THR A 157 -21.36 5.50 -14.45
CA THR A 157 -20.07 6.07 -14.76
C THR A 157 -19.90 5.90 -16.26
N THR A 158 -20.87 6.42 -17.02
CA THR A 158 -20.51 7.07 -18.27
C THR A 158 -19.43 8.04 -17.85
N ARG A 159 -18.18 7.70 -18.14
CA ARG A 159 -17.04 8.60 -17.98
C ARG A 159 -17.44 9.80 -18.82
N ARG A 160 -18.02 10.82 -18.20
CA ARG A 160 -18.49 12.01 -18.89
C ARG A 160 -17.23 12.59 -19.50
N PHE A 161 -17.07 12.42 -20.81
CA PHE A 161 -15.90 12.92 -21.51
C PHE A 161 -15.85 14.43 -21.32
N TRP A 162 -14.64 14.97 -21.31
CA TRP A 162 -14.47 16.41 -21.35
C TRP A 162 -14.85 16.88 -22.75
N THR A 163 -15.85 17.76 -22.83
CA THR A 163 -16.14 18.42 -24.10
C THR A 163 -15.09 19.51 -24.36
N ASN A 164 -14.99 19.94 -25.62
CA ASN A 164 -14.15 21.09 -25.95
C ASN A 164 -14.65 22.35 -25.21
N GLU A 165 -15.98 22.56 -25.16
CA GLU A 165 -16.60 23.67 -24.41
C GLU A 165 -16.25 23.68 -22.92
N GLU A 166 -16.30 22.52 -22.24
CA GLU A 166 -15.88 22.41 -20.84
C GLU A 166 -14.39 22.72 -20.67
N THR A 167 -13.57 22.33 -21.65
CA THR A 167 -12.12 22.61 -21.64
C THR A 167 -11.84 24.09 -21.86
N ASP A 168 -12.52 24.72 -22.80
CA ASP A 168 -12.40 26.15 -23.09
C ASP A 168 -12.89 26.99 -21.92
N THR A 169 -13.99 26.58 -21.27
CA THR A 169 -14.49 27.23 -20.05
C THR A 169 -13.49 27.10 -18.90
N ALA A 170 -12.89 25.91 -18.72
CA ALA A 170 -11.86 25.71 -17.71
C ALA A 170 -10.62 26.59 -17.97
N LEU A 171 -10.19 26.70 -19.23
CA LEU A 171 -9.07 27.57 -19.63
C LEU A 171 -9.40 29.04 -19.39
N HIS A 172 -10.59 29.49 -19.78
CA HIS A 172 -11.02 30.87 -19.57
C HIS A 172 -11.06 31.25 -18.08
N LEU A 173 -11.64 30.38 -17.24
CA LEU A 173 -11.68 30.60 -15.81
C LEU A 173 -10.29 30.56 -15.18
N HIS A 174 -9.40 29.69 -15.67
CA HIS A 174 -8.01 29.65 -15.23
C HIS A 174 -7.24 30.92 -15.64
N ASP A 175 -7.42 31.40 -16.88
CA ASP A 175 -6.80 32.64 -17.37
C ASP A 175 -7.34 33.88 -16.63
N ALA A 176 -8.53 33.80 -16.02
CA ALA A 176 -9.08 34.77 -15.06
C ALA A 176 -8.62 34.55 -13.60
N SER A 177 -7.58 33.73 -13.38
CA SER A 177 -7.01 33.39 -12.07
C SER A 177 -7.98 32.72 -11.08
N HIS A 178 -9.00 32.00 -11.56
CA HIS A 178 -9.82 31.16 -10.70
C HIS A 178 -9.13 29.83 -10.37
N PHE A 179 -9.16 29.44 -9.09
CA PHE A 179 -8.60 28.17 -8.64
C PHE A 179 -9.38 26.97 -9.19
N CYS A 180 -8.67 25.84 -9.37
CA CYS A 180 -9.27 24.59 -9.84
C CYS A 180 -10.48 24.12 -9.02
N ALA A 181 -10.51 24.40 -7.70
CA ALA A 181 -11.67 24.08 -6.85
C ALA A 181 -12.93 24.89 -7.21
N TYR A 182 -12.74 26.17 -7.59
CA TYR A 182 -13.83 27.01 -8.08
C TYR A 182 -14.31 26.52 -9.45
N ILE A 183 -13.37 26.25 -10.37
CA ILE A 183 -13.66 25.72 -11.70
C ILE A 183 -14.41 24.37 -11.60
N ALA A 184 -14.01 23.50 -10.67
CA ALA A 184 -14.66 22.22 -10.39
C ALA A 184 -16.11 22.40 -9.96
N THR A 185 -16.36 23.35 -9.06
CA THR A 185 -17.72 23.71 -8.62
C THR A 185 -18.54 24.25 -9.79
N HIS A 186 -17.97 25.14 -10.61
CA HIS A 186 -18.63 25.74 -11.75
C HIS A 186 -19.02 24.70 -12.82
N LEU A 187 -18.11 23.78 -13.14
CA LEU A 187 -18.33 22.73 -14.15
C LEU A 187 -19.03 21.47 -13.61
N LYS A 188 -19.33 21.44 -12.30
CA LYS A 188 -19.87 20.25 -11.59
C LYS A 188 -18.99 19.01 -11.82
N ARG A 189 -17.67 19.20 -11.71
CA ARG A 189 -16.63 18.18 -11.87
C ARG A 189 -15.82 18.04 -10.58
N ASP A 190 -15.02 16.99 -10.51
CA ASP A 190 -14.05 16.81 -9.43
C ASP A 190 -12.77 17.63 -9.71
N ASP A 191 -12.22 18.25 -8.68
CA ASP A 191 -11.04 19.13 -8.76
C ASP A 191 -9.80 18.42 -9.34
N HIS A 192 -9.61 17.13 -9.04
CA HIS A 192 -8.52 16.36 -9.64
C HIS A 192 -8.74 16.17 -11.16
N THR A 193 -9.98 15.98 -11.59
CA THR A 193 -10.30 15.85 -13.03
C THR A 193 -10.12 17.16 -13.79
N VAL A 194 -10.42 18.31 -13.18
CA VAL A 194 -10.16 19.64 -13.74
C VAL A 194 -8.67 19.87 -13.93
N ARG A 195 -7.87 19.61 -12.89
CA ARG A 195 -6.39 19.74 -12.96
C ARG A 195 -5.80 18.89 -14.07
N ASN A 196 -6.24 17.63 -14.19
CA ASN A 196 -5.78 16.73 -15.23
C ASN A 196 -6.19 17.21 -16.64
N ASN A 197 -7.37 17.81 -16.79
CA ASN A 197 -7.82 18.36 -18.06
C ASN A 197 -7.03 19.60 -18.46
N LEU A 198 -6.86 20.58 -17.56
CA LEU A 198 -6.05 21.76 -17.78
C LEU A 198 -4.60 21.40 -18.13
N ALA A 199 -3.98 20.44 -17.42
CA ALA A 199 -2.65 19.96 -17.75
C ALA A 199 -2.55 19.33 -19.16
N LYS A 200 -3.62 18.71 -19.66
CA LYS A 200 -3.67 18.22 -21.05
C LYS A 200 -3.85 19.37 -22.04
N ALA A 201 -4.75 20.31 -21.74
CA ALA A 201 -5.00 21.48 -22.58
C ALA A 201 -3.74 22.36 -22.72
N PHE A 202 -3.04 22.64 -21.62
CA PHE A 202 -1.77 23.38 -21.61
C PHE A 202 -0.70 22.72 -22.48
N ARG A 203 -0.55 21.39 -22.38
CA ARG A 203 0.36 20.62 -23.25
C ARG A 203 -0.01 20.74 -24.72
N ARG A 204 -1.31 20.72 -25.07
CA ARG A 204 -1.79 20.91 -26.46
C ARG A 204 -1.51 22.31 -26.97
N LEU A 205 -1.59 23.32 -26.10
CA LEU A 205 -1.36 24.74 -26.42
C LEU A 205 0.12 25.16 -26.29
N GLY A 206 1.03 24.25 -25.93
CA GLY A 206 2.44 24.57 -25.71
C GLY A 206 2.72 25.46 -24.48
N ARG A 207 1.74 25.63 -23.58
CA ARG A 207 1.88 26.42 -22.34
C ARG A 207 2.62 25.63 -21.27
N SER A 208 3.35 26.33 -20.41
CA SER A 208 4.14 25.68 -19.35
C SER A 208 3.24 25.14 -18.23
N LEU A 209 3.49 23.91 -17.77
CA LEU A 209 2.81 23.39 -16.58
C LEU A 209 3.16 24.19 -15.32
N ASN A 210 4.26 24.95 -15.32
CA ASN A 210 4.57 25.84 -14.22
C ASN A 210 3.58 27.00 -14.11
N GLU A 211 2.98 27.46 -15.22
CA GLU A 211 1.92 28.48 -15.22
C GLU A 211 0.64 27.96 -14.54
N LEU A 212 0.31 26.68 -14.74
CA LEU A 212 -0.81 25.99 -14.07
C LEU A 212 -0.62 25.88 -12.55
N PHE A 213 0.63 25.82 -12.06
CA PHE A 213 0.96 25.59 -10.65
C PHE A 213 1.56 26.81 -9.92
N ALA A 214 1.82 27.92 -10.63
CA ALA A 214 2.41 29.13 -10.06
C ALA A 214 1.49 29.78 -9.01
N GLU A 215 0.18 29.72 -9.22
CA GLU A 215 -0.81 30.37 -8.34
C GLU A 215 -1.15 29.56 -7.07
N GLN A 216 -0.79 28.27 -6.99
CA GLN A 216 -1.04 27.44 -5.80
C GLN A 216 -0.08 27.75 -4.63
N LYS A 217 1.05 28.41 -4.88
CA LYS A 217 2.06 28.70 -3.83
C LYS A 217 1.74 29.96 -3.01
N SER A 218 0.95 30.92 -3.49
CA SER A 218 0.64 32.14 -2.73
C SER A 218 -0.44 31.93 -1.66
N GLY A 219 -1.45 31.08 -1.94
CA GLY A 219 -2.57 30.83 -1.03
C GLY A 219 -2.27 29.94 0.19
N ARG A 220 -1.23 29.10 0.15
CA ARG A 220 -0.82 28.29 1.32
C ARG A 220 0.02 29.05 2.34
N ARG A 221 0.62 30.19 1.96
CA ARG A 221 1.43 31.01 2.88
C ARG A 221 0.60 31.97 3.73
N LEU A 222 -0.62 32.33 3.29
CA LEU A 222 -1.51 33.25 4.00
C LEU A 222 -2.35 32.61 5.12
N LYS A 223 -2.40 31.27 5.23
CA LYS A 223 -3.13 30.59 6.32
C LYS A 223 -2.31 30.33 7.60
N LEU A 224 -1.06 30.80 7.67
CA LEU A 224 -0.15 30.57 8.81
C LEU A 224 0.26 31.83 9.59
N VAL A 225 -0.31 33.02 9.27
CA VAL A 225 0.05 34.29 9.94
C VAL A 225 -1.17 35.01 10.57
N GLY A 226 -2.35 34.40 10.57
CA GLY A 226 -3.60 35.06 10.99
C GLY A 226 -4.26 34.53 12.27
N ALA A 227 -3.49 34.04 13.24
CA ALA A 227 -4.03 33.60 14.54
C ALA A 227 -3.17 34.10 15.70
N VAL A 228 -3.08 35.43 15.84
CA VAL A 228 -2.76 36.06 17.13
C VAL A 228 -4.08 36.56 17.70
N LYS A 229 -4.45 35.98 18.85
CA LYS A 229 -5.64 36.28 19.64
C LYS A 229 -5.60 37.74 20.09
N LEU A 230 -6.64 38.50 19.78
CA LEU A 230 -7.07 39.62 20.60
C LEU A 230 -8.14 39.07 21.56
N ASN A 231 -7.72 38.75 22.77
CA ASN A 231 -8.59 38.78 23.94
C ASN A 231 -8.28 40.09 24.65
N ASP A 232 -9.34 40.80 25.04
CA ASP A 232 -9.48 41.97 25.92
C ASP A 232 -10.58 42.85 25.27
N GLU A 233 -11.72 43.20 25.87
CA GLU A 233 -12.18 43.29 27.25
C GLU A 233 -13.74 43.32 27.24
N LYS A 234 -14.35 42.80 28.31
CA LYS A 234 -15.50 43.41 28.99
C LYS A 234 -15.38 43.14 30.48
#